data_AF-A0AAU4XNZ2-F1
#
_entry.id   AF-A0AAU4XNZ2-F1
#
_cell.length_a   1.000
_cell.length_b   1.000
_cell.length_c   1.000
_cell.angle_alpha   90.00
_cell.angle_beta   90.00
_cell.angle_gamma   90.00
#
_symmetry.space_group_name_H-M   'P 1'
#
loop_
_entity.id
_entity.type
_entity.pdbx_description
1 polymer ?
#
loop_
_entity_poly.entity_id
_entity_poly.type
_entity_poly.pdbx_seq_one_letter_code
_entity_poly.pdbx_strand_id
1 'polypeptide(L)'
;MLKPGGKLLFYEHVGSERPGFRRVQKSLALPWRLIGGGCHLTHDTERAIQEAGFTVEDIRRFYFLINGRANPASPSIIGTARPTT
;
A
#
# COMPACT_ATOMS: atom_id res chain seq x y z
N MET A 1 -14.01 -10.07 8.80
CA MET A 1 -15.41 -9.72 8.50
C MET A 1 -15.72 -8.37 9.12
N LEU A 2 -16.25 -7.43 8.34
CA LEU A 2 -16.69 -6.10 8.83
C LEU A 2 -18.16 -6.19 9.27
N LYS A 3 -18.53 -5.57 10.39
CA LYS A 3 -19.96 -5.43 10.76
C LYS A 3 -20.64 -4.39 9.85
N PRO A 4 -21.97 -4.46 9.66
CA PRO A 4 -22.74 -3.41 8.98
C PRO A 4 -22.41 -2.02 9.54
N GLY A 5 -22.17 -1.05 8.66
CA GLY A 5 -21.76 0.32 9.01
C GLY A 5 -20.28 0.47 9.42
N GLY A 6 -19.50 -0.61 9.43
CA GLY A 6 -18.06 -0.57 9.73
C GLY A 6 -17.25 0.19 8.69
N LYS A 7 -16.08 0.71 9.11
CA LYS A 7 -15.06 1.28 8.23
C LYS A 7 -13.85 0.38 8.15
N LEU A 8 -13.23 0.33 6.97
CA LEU A 8 -11.89 -0.22 6.78
C LEU A 8 -10.89 0.92 7.00
N LEU A 9 -10.02 0.78 8.01
CA LEU A 9 -8.85 1.63 8.19
C LEU A 9 -7.63 0.86 7.69
N PHE A 10 -6.79 1.49 6.88
CA PHE A 10 -5.62 0.82 6.30
C PHE A 10 -4.35 1.67 6.40
N TYR A 11 -3.23 0.98 6.56
CA TYR A 11 -1.87 1.49 6.43
C TYR A 11 -1.09 0.41 5.69
N GLU A 12 -0.54 0.71 4.51
CA GLU A 12 0.09 -0.31 3.66
C GLU A 12 1.30 0.25 2.92
N HIS A 13 2.29 -0.62 2.67
CA HIS A 13 3.39 -0.33 1.76
C HIS A 13 2.91 -0.58 0.32
N VAL A 14 3.23 0.33 -0.60
CA VAL A 14 2.73 0.30 -1.98
C VAL A 14 3.84 0.51 -3.02
N GLY A 15 3.48 0.30 -4.28
CA GLY A 15 4.29 0.76 -5.39
C GLY A 15 4.46 2.28 -5.38
N SER A 16 5.70 2.74 -5.59
CA SER A 16 6.02 4.14 -5.79
C SER A 16 5.41 4.67 -7.09
N GLU A 17 4.91 5.91 -7.06
CA GLU A 17 4.51 6.67 -8.24
C GLU A 17 5.71 7.17 -9.06
N ARG A 18 6.91 7.18 -8.47
CA ARG A 18 8.14 7.62 -9.16
C ARG A 18 8.68 6.49 -10.03
N PRO A 19 8.76 6.66 -11.37
CA PRO A 19 9.12 5.56 -12.27
C PRO A 19 10.47 4.90 -11.95
N GLY A 20 11.48 5.70 -11.58
CA GLY A 20 12.81 5.19 -11.21
C GLY A 20 12.76 4.32 -9.95
N PHE A 21 12.08 4.78 -8.91
CA PHE A 21 11.91 4.05 -7.66
C PHE A 21 11.10 2.77 -7.86
N ARG A 22 10.05 2.84 -8.69
CA ARG A 22 9.23 1.68 -9.03
C ARG A 22 10.01 0.60 -9.77
N ARG A 23 10.99 0.96 -10.61
CA ARG A 23 11.90 -0.03 -11.25
C ARG A 23 12.75 -0.74 -10.22
N VAL A 24 13.28 -0.02 -9.23
CA VAL A 24 14.04 -0.60 -8.11
C VAL A 24 13.16 -1.55 -7.29
N GLN A 25 11.93 -1.15 -6.97
CA GLN A 25 10.96 -2.01 -6.29
C GLN A 25 10.67 -3.29 -7.09
N LYS A 26 10.50 -3.19 -8.42
CA LYS A 26 10.29 -4.36 -9.29
C LYS A 26 11.49 -5.32 -9.27
N SER A 27 12.72 -4.80 -9.35
CA SER A 27 13.92 -5.66 -9.29
C SER A 27 14.09 -6.35 -7.93
N LEU A 28 13.58 -5.74 -6.87
CA LEU A 28 13.65 -6.28 -5.50
C LEU A 28 12.40 -7.07 -5.09
N ALA A 29 11.39 -7.19 -5.95
CA ALA A 29 10.08 -7.73 -5.55
C ALA A 29 10.17 -9.17 -5.03
N LEU A 30 10.91 -10.05 -5.72
CA LEU A 30 11.08 -11.44 -5.30
C LEU A 30 11.89 -11.59 -4.01
N PRO A 31 13.11 -11.04 -3.88
CA PRO A 31 13.86 -11.14 -2.64
C PRO A 31 13.11 -10.50 -1.48
N TRP A 32 12.42 -9.37 -1.72
CA TRP A 32 11.64 -8.69 -0.69
C TRP A 32 10.45 -9.51 -0.21
N ARG A 33 9.75 -10.24 -1.10
CA ARG A 33 8.64 -11.10 -0.69
C ARG A 33 9.09 -12.20 0.28
N LEU A 34 10.33 -12.70 0.13
CA LEU A 34 10.89 -13.74 0.99
C LEU A 34 11.33 -13.22 2.37
N ILE A 35 11.94 -12.04 2.42
CA ILE A 35 12.51 -11.49 3.68
C ILE A 35 11.60 -10.47 4.38
N GLY A 36 10.67 -9.87 3.64
CA GLY A 36 9.77 -8.81 4.10
C GLY A 36 8.43 -9.31 4.62
N GLY A 37 8.38 -10.54 5.15
CA GLY A 37 7.15 -11.11 5.72
C GLY A 37 6.00 -11.26 4.71
N GLY A 38 6.31 -11.48 3.42
CA GLY A 38 5.31 -11.56 2.36
C GLY A 38 4.89 -10.21 1.76
N CYS A 39 5.52 -9.10 2.15
CA CYS A 39 5.22 -7.78 1.59
C CYS A 39 5.47 -7.70 0.08
N HIS A 40 4.51 -7.13 -0.65
CA HIS A 40 4.59 -6.91 -2.09
C HIS A 40 4.91 -5.43 -2.39
N LEU A 41 6.18 -5.12 -2.69
CA LEU A 41 6.67 -3.76 -2.93
C LEU A 41 5.96 -2.97 -4.04
N THR A 42 5.28 -3.67 -4.96
CA THR A 42 4.62 -3.05 -6.11
C THR A 42 3.11 -3.21 -6.07
N HIS A 43 2.55 -3.57 -4.91
CA HIS A 43 1.12 -3.79 -4.75
C HIS A 43 0.36 -2.47 -4.90
N ASP A 44 -0.80 -2.56 -5.53
CA ASP A 44 -1.76 -1.47 -5.68
C ASP A 44 -2.91 -1.73 -4.71
N THR A 45 -2.67 -1.38 -3.45
CA THR A 45 -3.63 -1.68 -2.37
C THR A 45 -4.91 -0.85 -2.52
N GLU A 46 -4.84 0.38 -3.03
CA GLU A 46 -6.04 1.18 -3.31
C GLU A 46 -6.95 0.47 -4.31
N ARG A 47 -6.38 0.01 -5.45
CA ARG A 47 -7.14 -0.72 -6.46
C ARG A 47 -7.68 -2.04 -5.91
N ALA A 48 -6.88 -2.77 -5.13
CA ALA A 48 -7.33 -4.02 -4.50
C ALA A 48 -8.50 -3.80 -3.53
N ILE A 49 -8.48 -2.70 -2.76
CA ILE A 49 -9.60 -2.31 -1.87
C ILE A 49 -10.85 -2.00 -2.70
N GLN A 50 -10.71 -1.28 -3.81
CA GLN A 50 -11.83 -0.96 -4.70
C GLN A 50 -12.43 -2.21 -5.35
N GLU A 51 -11.59 -3.10 -5.88
CA GLU A 51 -11.98 -4.39 -6.47
C GLU A 51 -12.67 -5.30 -5.44
N ALA A 52 -12.36 -5.16 -4.15
CA ALA A 52 -13.01 -5.87 -3.06
C ALA A 52 -14.38 -5.30 -2.67
N GLY A 53 -14.91 -4.32 -3.40
CA GLY A 53 -16.23 -3.74 -3.15
C GLY A 53 -16.24 -2.67 -2.06
N PHE A 54 -15.14 -1.91 -1.92
CA PHE A 54 -15.08 -0.76 -1.04
C PHE A 54 -14.91 0.54 -1.83
N THR A 55 -15.50 1.61 -1.33
CA THR A 55 -15.23 2.99 -1.76
C THR A 55 -14.21 3.61 -0.81
N VAL A 56 -13.06 4.04 -1.35
CA VAL A 56 -12.02 4.75 -0.58
C VAL A 56 -12.49 6.19 -0.33
N GLU A 57 -12.57 6.60 0.94
CA GLU A 57 -13.07 7.93 1.33
C GLU A 57 -11.94 8.95 1.46
N ASP A 58 -10.82 8.55 2.06
CA ASP A 58 -9.64 9.39 2.26
C ASP A 58 -8.39 8.53 2.12
N ILE A 59 -7.37 9.07 1.45
CA ILE A 59 -6.09 8.40 1.26
C ILE A 59 -4.95 9.41 1.19
N ARG A 60 -3.93 9.20 2.03
CA ARG A 60 -2.67 9.95 1.98
C ARG A 60 -1.56 9.03 1.52
N ARG A 61 -0.80 9.50 0.54
CA ARG A 61 0.41 8.86 -0.01
C ARG A 61 1.65 9.59 0.50
N PHE A 62 2.61 8.86 1.04
CA PHE A 62 3.84 9.43 1.57
C PHE A 62 4.98 8.42 1.51
N TYR A 63 6.19 8.89 1.82
CA TYR A 63 7.36 8.03 2.01
C TYR A 63 7.66 7.97 3.49
N PHE A 64 7.50 6.80 4.10
CA PHE A 64 7.96 6.57 5.46
C PHE A 64 9.49 6.45 5.46
N LEU A 65 10.17 7.43 6.03
CA LEU A 65 11.62 7.50 6.03
C LEU A 65 12.17 6.91 7.32
N ILE A 66 13.09 5.95 7.20
CA ILE A 66 13.82 5.41 8.35
C ILE A 66 15.13 6.18 8.45
N ASN A 67 15.34 6.89 9.57
CA ASN A 67 16.50 7.75 9.79
C ASN A 67 16.73 8.74 8.64
N GLY A 68 15.64 9.33 8.13
CA GLY A 68 15.67 10.30 7.01
C GLY A 68 15.94 9.69 5.63
N ARG A 69 16.01 8.35 5.51
CA ARG A 69 16.32 7.67 4.25
C ARG A 69 15.14 6.86 3.75
N ALA A 70 14.89 6.94 2.44
CA ALA A 70 13.93 6.08 1.77
C ALA A 70 14.55 4.71 1.48
N ASN A 71 13.78 3.65 1.69
CA ASN A 71 14.08 2.28 1.31
C ASN A 71 12.94 1.71 0.44
N PRO A 72 13.10 0.53 -0.19
CA PRO A 72 12.10 0.00 -1.11
C PRO A 72 10.65 -0.07 -0.58
N ALA A 73 10.45 -0.25 0.74
CA ALA A 73 9.13 -0.29 1.39
C ALA A 73 8.66 1.07 1.93
N SER A 74 9.42 2.15 1.74
CA SER A 74 9.04 3.50 2.17
C SER A 74 7.75 4.03 1.54
N PRO A 75 7.44 3.83 0.25
CA PRO A 75 6.18 4.32 -0.32
C PRO A 75 5.01 3.66 0.40
N SER A 76 4.19 4.48 1.04
CA SER A 76 3.14 4.03 1.94
C SER A 76 1.85 4.80 1.70
N ILE A 77 0.72 4.15 1.96
CA ILE A 77 -0.59 4.78 2.03
C ILE A 77 -1.19 4.60 3.42
N ILE A 78 -1.94 5.60 3.86
CA ILE A 78 -2.82 5.51 5.02
C ILE A 78 -4.16 6.10 4.62
N GLY A 79 -5.26 5.47 5.04
CA GLY A 79 -6.57 5.95 4.64
C GLY A 79 -7.73 5.17 5.24
N THR A 80 -8.92 5.51 4.75
CA THR A 80 -10.19 4.90 5.17
C THR A 80 -11.05 4.54 3.97
N ALA A 81 -11.80 3.46 4.07
CA ALA A 81 -12.75 3.01 3.07
C ALA A 81 -14.04 2.47 3.71
N ARG A 82 -15.13 2.47 2.96
CA ARG A 82 -16.43 1.90 3.35
C ARG A 82 -16.91 0.90 2.31
N PRO A 83 -17.69 -0.13 2.68
CA PRO A 83 -18.34 -1.00 1.70
C PRO A 83 -19.13 -0.16 0.69
N THR A 84 -18.94 -0.45 -0.59
CA THR A 84 -19.75 0.13 -1.67
C THR A 84 -21.17 -0.36 -1.49
N THR A 85 -22.12 0.57 -1.45
CA THR A 85 -23.53 0.29 -1.16
C THR A 85 -24.24 -0.31 -2.36
#